data_AF-G0NFT5-F1
#
_entry.id   AF-G0NFT5-F1
#
_cell.length_a   1.000
_cell.length_b   1.000
_cell.length_c   1.000
_cell.angle_alpha   90.00
_cell.angle_beta   90.00
_cell.angle_gamma   90.00
#
_symmetry.space_group_name_H-M   'P 1'
#
loop_
_entity.id
_entity.type
_entity.pdbx_description
1 polymer ?
#
loop_
_entity_poly.entity_id
_entity_poly.type
_entity_poly.pdbx_seq_one_letter_code
_entity_poly.pdbx_strand_id
1 'polypeptide(L)'
;MDTYCQFAQPRIFRSFLERVHVENCFISEQCVRGVPDRDTPLKHIQNLYLEQAVWVHQSLLLGFTGRHIYLENTKLRTYDMKDFVEQWVEGQICVNLETAIISTELVYRYGEVLQEVPSFYGQGRAHEGRYVYNAAFRDFFQKEFDFLDCADCHEITRMTDGVIASVKILSETKSGVTRHYFFMFVWHDDNPAPGAFQNNEPGYRFL
;
A
#
# COMPACT_ATOMS: atom_id res chain seq x y z
N MET A 1 1.95 26.21 7.65
CA MET A 1 1.33 26.50 6.34
C MET A 1 0.05 25.69 6.32
N ASP A 2 -1.09 26.36 6.43
CA ASP A 2 -2.40 25.72 6.42
C ASP A 2 -2.75 25.34 4.98
N THR A 3 -2.44 24.11 4.59
CA THR A 3 -2.98 23.53 3.36
C THR A 3 -4.46 23.26 3.60
N TYR A 4 -5.31 24.08 2.98
CA TYR A 4 -6.73 23.78 2.82
C TYR A 4 -6.83 22.41 2.15
N CYS A 5 -7.16 21.37 2.93
CA CYS A 5 -7.67 20.12 2.37
C CYS A 5 -8.94 20.50 1.59
N GLN A 6 -8.82 20.65 0.28
CA GLN A 6 -9.98 20.82 -0.58
C GLN A 6 -10.75 19.50 -0.49
N PHE A 7 -11.98 19.60 -0.02
CA PHE A 7 -12.82 18.43 0.11
C PHE A 7 -13.55 18.21 -1.20
N ALA A 8 -13.31 17.07 -1.83
CA ALA A 8 -14.10 16.65 -2.97
C ALA A 8 -15.47 16.14 -2.49
N GLN A 9 -16.54 16.58 -3.16
CA GLN A 9 -17.87 16.00 -2.94
C GLN A 9 -17.89 14.58 -3.54
N PRO A 10 -18.41 13.56 -2.83
CA PRO A 10 -18.40 12.17 -3.31
C PRO A 10 -19.04 11.99 -4.68
N ARG A 11 -20.14 12.71 -4.95
CA ARG A 11 -20.82 12.64 -6.24
C ARG A 11 -19.96 13.17 -7.40
N ILE A 12 -19.22 14.24 -7.16
CA ILE A 12 -18.31 14.83 -8.16
C ILE A 12 -17.13 13.89 -8.38
N PHE A 13 -16.54 13.38 -7.30
CA PHE A 13 -15.42 12.45 -7.37
C PHE A 13 -15.80 11.15 -8.10
N ARG A 14 -16.98 10.60 -7.82
CA ARG A 14 -17.51 9.42 -8.52
C ARG A 14 -17.74 9.70 -10.00
N SER A 15 -18.44 10.79 -10.32
CA SER A 15 -18.69 11.20 -11.72
C SER A 15 -17.39 11.43 -12.49
N PHE A 16 -16.34 11.93 -11.82
CA PHE A 16 -15.01 12.04 -12.41
C PHE A 16 -14.43 10.65 -12.73
N LEU A 17 -14.41 9.72 -11.77
CA LEU A 17 -13.89 8.37 -11.97
C LEU A 17 -14.70 7.54 -12.99
N GLU A 18 -15.99 7.81 -13.16
CA GLU A 18 -16.84 7.17 -14.17
C GLU A 18 -16.56 7.69 -15.59
N ARG A 19 -16.05 8.92 -15.72
CA ARG A 19 -15.81 9.59 -17.02
C ARG A 19 -14.36 9.52 -17.47
N VAL A 20 -13.44 9.40 -16.53
CA VAL A 20 -12.00 9.38 -16.80
C VAL A 20 -11.52 7.94 -16.78
N HIS A 21 -10.94 7.51 -17.89
CA HIS A 21 -10.23 6.24 -17.95
C HIS A 21 -8.80 6.44 -17.44
N VAL A 22 -8.47 5.83 -16.30
CA VAL A 22 -7.11 5.84 -15.77
C VAL A 22 -6.41 4.55 -16.20
N GLU A 23 -5.44 4.66 -17.09
CA GLU A 23 -4.77 3.49 -17.68
C GLU A 23 -3.71 2.88 -16.77
N ASN A 24 -2.97 3.69 -16.00
CA ASN A 24 -1.80 3.21 -15.26
C ASN A 24 -1.71 3.70 -13.82
N CYS A 25 -1.82 5.00 -13.58
CA CYS A 25 -1.55 5.61 -12.28
C CYS A 25 -2.59 6.65 -11.92
N PHE A 26 -3.10 6.59 -10.68
CA PHE A 26 -3.93 7.62 -10.08
C PHE A 26 -3.29 8.12 -8.80
N ILE A 27 -3.07 9.43 -8.75
CA ILE A 27 -2.54 10.12 -7.57
C ILE A 27 -3.58 11.15 -7.14
N SER A 28 -3.94 11.15 -5.86
CA SER A 28 -4.84 12.15 -5.31
C SER A 28 -4.44 12.57 -3.90
N GLU A 29 -4.24 13.88 -3.74
CA GLU A 29 -4.04 14.51 -2.43
C GLU A 29 -5.37 14.86 -1.74
N GLN A 30 -6.50 14.62 -2.42
CA GLN A 30 -7.81 15.13 -2.03
C GLN A 30 -8.51 14.25 -0.99
N CYS A 31 -9.18 14.89 -0.03
CA CYS A 31 -10.07 14.22 0.91
C CYS A 31 -11.51 14.20 0.36
N VAL A 32 -12.15 13.03 0.26
CA VAL A 32 -13.55 12.92 -0.19
C VAL A 32 -14.50 12.92 1.02
N ARG A 33 -15.46 13.86 1.09
CA ARG A 33 -16.40 13.96 2.22
C ARG A 33 -17.61 13.07 2.07
N GLY A 34 -17.62 11.90 2.69
CA GLY A 34 -18.82 11.09 2.79
C GLY A 34 -18.52 9.61 2.96
N VAL A 35 -19.54 8.78 2.86
CA VAL A 35 -19.36 7.32 2.85
C VAL A 35 -18.80 6.94 1.48
N PRO A 36 -17.61 6.32 1.42
CA PRO A 36 -17.05 5.84 0.16
C PRO A 36 -17.99 4.86 -0.52
N ASP A 37 -17.97 4.90 -1.85
CA ASP A 37 -18.55 3.85 -2.65
C ASP A 37 -17.74 2.56 -2.49
N ARG A 38 -18.43 1.46 -2.17
CA ARG A 38 -17.78 0.15 -2.02
C ARG A 38 -17.27 -0.37 -3.36
N ASP A 39 -17.90 0.02 -4.47
CA ASP A 39 -17.59 -0.46 -5.82
C ASP A 39 -16.90 0.61 -6.67
N THR A 40 -15.87 1.21 -6.09
CA THR A 40 -15.09 2.25 -6.77
C THR A 40 -14.18 1.67 -7.87
N PRO A 41 -14.07 2.33 -9.03
CA PRO A 41 -13.11 1.97 -10.08
C PRO A 41 -11.64 1.97 -9.63
N LEU A 42 -11.33 2.68 -8.53
CA LEU A 42 -9.98 2.76 -7.97
C LEU A 42 -9.36 1.38 -7.67
N LYS A 43 -10.19 0.37 -7.38
CA LYS A 43 -9.76 -1.01 -7.14
C LYS A 43 -8.96 -1.64 -8.30
N HIS A 44 -9.16 -1.14 -9.51
CA HIS A 44 -8.61 -1.72 -10.74
C HIS A 44 -7.43 -0.94 -11.32
N ILE A 45 -7.04 0.17 -10.67
CA ILE A 45 -5.93 1.01 -11.12
C ILE A 45 -4.61 0.35 -10.69
N GLN A 46 -3.68 0.20 -11.64
CA GLN A 46 -2.42 -0.52 -11.42
C GLN A 46 -1.56 0.13 -10.33
N ASN A 47 -1.48 1.46 -10.33
CA ASN A 47 -0.76 2.26 -9.36
C ASN A 47 -1.73 3.26 -8.71
N LEU A 48 -2.09 3.04 -7.44
CA LEU A 48 -3.00 3.90 -6.71
C LEU A 48 -2.28 4.59 -5.55
N TYR A 49 -2.26 5.92 -5.54
CA TYR A 49 -1.79 6.72 -4.42
C TYR A 49 -2.88 7.72 -3.97
N LEU A 50 -3.30 7.60 -2.72
CA LEU A 50 -4.23 8.51 -2.05
C LEU A 50 -3.58 9.09 -0.77
N GLU A 51 -3.31 10.40 -0.72
CA GLU A 51 -2.63 11.04 0.43
C GLU A 51 -3.55 11.28 1.63
N GLN A 52 -4.81 11.61 1.36
CA GLN A 52 -5.83 11.93 2.37
C GLN A 52 -6.92 10.86 2.39
N ALA A 53 -6.50 9.61 2.60
CA ALA A 53 -7.33 8.42 2.51
C ALA A 53 -8.20 8.15 3.76
N VAL A 54 -8.49 9.17 4.58
CA VAL A 54 -9.39 9.05 5.76
C VAL A 54 -10.80 8.54 5.41
N TRP A 55 -11.19 8.68 4.15
CA TRP A 55 -12.48 8.28 3.61
C TRP A 55 -12.46 6.88 3.00
N VAL A 56 -11.29 6.25 2.87
CA VAL A 56 -11.17 4.90 2.32
C VAL A 56 -11.69 3.86 3.31
N HIS A 57 -12.49 2.94 2.81
CA HIS A 57 -12.98 1.78 3.55
C HIS A 57 -12.13 0.54 3.24
N GLN A 58 -12.07 -0.41 4.18
CA GLN A 58 -11.33 -1.67 4.04
C GLN A 58 -11.65 -2.44 2.74
N SER A 59 -12.89 -2.34 2.26
CA SER A 59 -13.32 -2.96 1.00
C SER A 59 -12.55 -2.50 -0.23
N LEU A 60 -11.92 -1.32 -0.22
CA LEU A 60 -10.98 -0.92 -1.28
C LEU A 60 -9.76 -1.84 -1.26
N LEU A 61 -9.19 -2.07 -0.08
CA LEU A 61 -7.99 -2.89 0.11
C LEU A 61 -8.27 -4.36 -0.22
N LEU A 62 -9.37 -4.92 0.27
CA LEU A 62 -9.74 -6.32 0.01
C LEU A 62 -10.15 -6.57 -1.46
N GLY A 63 -10.66 -5.55 -2.14
CA GLY A 63 -11.06 -5.64 -3.53
C GLY A 63 -10.00 -5.16 -4.53
N PHE A 64 -8.80 -4.80 -4.07
CA PHE A 64 -7.77 -4.23 -4.93
C PHE A 64 -7.20 -5.30 -5.87
N THR A 65 -7.01 -4.93 -7.13
CA THR A 65 -6.52 -5.83 -8.20
C THR A 65 -5.32 -5.26 -8.96
N GLY A 66 -4.89 -4.05 -8.60
CA GLY A 66 -3.67 -3.43 -9.11
C GLY A 66 -2.40 -4.00 -8.45
N ARG A 67 -1.27 -3.36 -8.76
CA ARG A 67 0.08 -3.81 -8.34
C ARG A 67 0.61 -3.02 -7.15
N HIS A 68 0.39 -1.70 -7.14
CA HIS A 68 0.90 -0.83 -6.08
C HIS A 68 -0.23 0.01 -5.49
N ILE A 69 -0.40 -0.07 -4.17
CA ILE A 69 -1.34 0.75 -3.44
C ILE A 69 -0.62 1.51 -2.32
N TYR A 70 -0.81 2.82 -2.30
CA TYR A 70 -0.37 3.68 -1.22
C TYR A 70 -1.54 4.50 -0.69
N LEU A 71 -1.89 4.27 0.57
CA LEU A 71 -2.95 4.98 1.28
C LEU A 71 -2.34 5.71 2.47
N GLU A 72 -2.28 7.03 2.41
CA GLU A 72 -1.79 7.86 3.51
C GLU A 72 -2.94 8.49 4.29
N ASN A 73 -2.73 8.69 5.60
CA ASN A 73 -3.70 9.24 6.52
C ASN A 73 -5.05 8.49 6.50
N THR A 74 -5.01 7.17 6.55
CA THR A 74 -6.23 6.34 6.60
C THR A 74 -6.89 6.32 7.98
N LYS A 75 -8.10 5.77 8.04
CA LYS A 75 -8.76 5.36 9.30
C LYS A 75 -8.77 3.84 9.50
N LEU A 76 -7.99 3.11 8.71
CA LEU A 76 -7.87 1.66 8.82
C LEU A 76 -7.19 1.32 10.14
N ARG A 77 -7.74 0.31 10.83
CA ARG A 77 -7.34 -0.12 12.16
C ARG A 77 -6.60 -1.45 12.08
N THR A 78 -6.04 -1.87 13.21
CA THR A 78 -5.34 -3.15 13.34
C THR A 78 -6.12 -4.34 12.78
N TYR A 79 -7.43 -4.46 13.07
CA TYR A 79 -8.24 -5.57 12.57
C TYR A 79 -8.42 -5.53 11.04
N ASP A 80 -8.46 -4.33 10.44
CA ASP A 80 -8.56 -4.18 8.99
C ASP A 80 -7.30 -4.72 8.31
N MET A 81 -6.13 -4.51 8.95
CA MET A 81 -4.83 -5.00 8.48
C MET A 81 -4.66 -6.49 8.74
N LYS A 82 -5.13 -6.99 9.89
CA LYS A 82 -5.16 -8.43 10.18
C LYS A 82 -5.93 -9.18 9.09
N ASP A 83 -7.17 -8.78 8.84
CA ASP A 83 -8.05 -9.40 7.84
C ASP A 83 -7.47 -9.30 6.42
N PHE A 84 -6.83 -8.17 6.08
CA PHE A 84 -6.11 -8.04 4.81
C PHE A 84 -4.96 -9.05 4.67
N VAL A 85 -4.11 -9.19 5.70
CA VAL A 85 -2.98 -10.12 5.67
C VAL A 85 -3.46 -11.57 5.62
N GLU A 86 -4.45 -11.94 6.44
CA GLU A 86 -5.02 -13.29 6.47
C GLU A 86 -5.60 -13.68 5.11
N GLN A 87 -6.44 -12.84 4.51
CA GLN A 87 -7.02 -13.13 3.19
C GLN A 87 -5.97 -13.16 2.07
N TRP A 88 -4.92 -12.34 2.16
CA TRP A 88 -3.81 -12.41 1.19
C TRP A 88 -3.02 -13.71 1.33
N VAL A 89 -2.73 -14.15 2.57
CA VAL A 89 -2.05 -15.42 2.85
C VAL A 89 -2.88 -16.60 2.35
N GLU A 90 -4.20 -16.57 2.51
CA GLU A 90 -5.11 -17.57 1.96
C GLU A 90 -5.22 -17.51 0.41
N GLY A 91 -4.65 -16.47 -0.22
CA GLY A 91 -4.66 -16.27 -1.66
C GLY A 91 -6.02 -15.84 -2.23
N GLN A 92 -6.89 -15.27 -1.40
CA GLN A 92 -8.25 -14.88 -1.78
C GLN A 92 -8.31 -13.50 -2.47
N ILE A 93 -7.37 -12.62 -2.15
CA ILE A 93 -7.38 -11.22 -2.59
C ILE A 93 -6.02 -10.80 -3.17
N CYS A 94 -6.02 -9.69 -3.91
CA CYS A 94 -4.80 -8.95 -4.26
C CYS A 94 -3.69 -9.81 -4.91
N VAL A 95 -4.07 -10.70 -5.84
CA VAL A 95 -3.15 -11.67 -6.46
C VAL A 95 -1.97 -11.02 -7.18
N ASN A 96 -2.20 -9.85 -7.79
CA ASN A 96 -1.22 -9.06 -8.54
C ASN A 96 -0.42 -8.06 -7.69
N LEU A 97 -0.66 -8.01 -6.38
CA LEU A 97 -0.06 -7.01 -5.51
C LEU A 97 1.46 -7.20 -5.49
N GLU A 98 2.18 -6.10 -5.71
CA GLU A 98 3.63 -5.98 -5.55
C GLU A 98 3.95 -5.14 -4.29
N THR A 99 3.16 -4.09 -4.01
CA THR A 99 3.42 -3.21 -2.87
C THR A 99 2.16 -2.65 -2.25
N ALA A 100 2.03 -2.76 -0.93
CA ALA A 100 1.07 -2.00 -0.14
C ALA A 100 1.79 -1.17 0.93
N ILE A 101 1.54 0.14 0.91
CA ILE A 101 1.97 1.07 1.94
C ILE A 101 0.70 1.72 2.50
N ILE A 102 0.51 1.64 3.81
CA ILE A 102 -0.70 2.15 4.45
C ILE A 102 -0.27 2.91 5.69
N SER A 103 -0.65 4.19 5.77
CA SER A 103 -0.36 5.02 6.93
C SER A 103 -1.61 5.47 7.65
N THR A 104 -1.48 5.67 8.95
CA THR A 104 -2.57 6.06 9.84
C THR A 104 -1.99 6.75 11.08
N GLU A 105 -2.78 7.62 11.70
CA GLU A 105 -2.47 8.15 13.05
C GLU A 105 -3.05 7.24 14.15
N LEU A 106 -3.83 6.21 13.77
CA LEU A 106 -4.31 5.19 14.70
C LEU A 106 -3.19 4.20 15.01
N VAL A 107 -3.11 3.73 16.24
CA VAL A 107 -2.07 2.76 16.62
C VAL A 107 -2.30 1.42 15.92
N TYR A 108 -1.33 0.98 15.11
CA TYR A 108 -1.23 -0.41 14.69
C TYR A 108 -0.52 -1.23 15.75
N ARG A 109 -1.12 -2.35 16.13
CA ARG A 109 -0.50 -3.30 17.06
C ARG A 109 0.11 -4.44 16.26
N TYR A 110 1.42 -4.37 16.07
CA TYR A 110 2.18 -5.32 15.23
C TYR A 110 1.85 -6.78 15.52
N GLY A 111 1.94 -7.18 16.79
CA GLY A 111 1.67 -8.55 17.22
C GLY A 111 0.23 -9.00 17.01
N GLU A 112 -0.73 -8.07 16.87
CA GLU A 112 -2.14 -8.39 16.57
C GLU A 112 -2.39 -8.50 15.05
N VAL A 113 -1.70 -7.71 14.22
CA VAL A 113 -1.81 -7.79 12.75
C VAL A 113 -1.29 -9.13 12.22
N LEU A 114 -0.19 -9.61 12.80
CA LEU A 114 0.48 -10.85 12.38
C LEU A 114 0.15 -12.02 13.31
N GLN A 115 -0.76 -11.84 14.26
CA GLN A 115 -1.15 -12.91 15.18
C GLN A 115 -1.75 -14.06 14.37
N GLU A 116 -1.31 -15.29 14.63
CA GLU A 116 -1.84 -16.51 13.99
C GLU A 116 -1.50 -16.68 12.50
N VAL A 117 -0.89 -15.68 11.86
CA VAL A 117 -0.33 -15.84 10.52
C VAL A 117 0.90 -16.73 10.62
N PRO A 118 0.95 -17.89 9.94
CA PRO A 118 2.10 -18.78 10.00
C PRO A 118 3.35 -18.03 9.54
N SER A 119 4.23 -17.73 10.50
CA SER A 119 5.55 -17.19 10.22
C SER A 119 6.35 -18.32 9.59
N PHE A 120 6.47 -18.29 8.26
CA PHE A 120 7.34 -19.24 7.60
C PHE A 120 8.78 -18.75 7.77
N TYR A 121 9.47 -19.26 8.80
CA TYR A 121 10.93 -19.22 8.87
C TYR A 121 11.50 -20.18 7.83
N GLY A 122 11.28 -19.86 6.56
CA GLY A 122 11.70 -20.68 5.44
C GLY A 122 13.20 -20.62 5.24
N GLN A 123 13.91 -21.65 5.71
CA GLN A 123 15.08 -22.21 5.01
C GLN A 123 16.11 -21.19 4.50
N GLY A 124 16.55 -20.25 5.34
CA GLY A 124 17.74 -19.42 5.07
C GLY A 124 17.61 -18.40 3.93
N ARG A 125 16.38 -18.03 3.52
CA ARG A 125 16.14 -16.94 2.57
C ARG A 125 15.52 -15.74 3.30
N ALA A 126 16.16 -15.23 4.33
CA ALA A 126 15.91 -13.84 4.69
C ALA A 126 16.26 -13.04 3.44
N HIS A 127 15.32 -12.32 2.84
CA HIS A 127 15.69 -11.31 1.86
C HIS A 127 16.49 -10.22 2.61
N GLU A 128 17.79 -10.46 2.82
CA GLU A 128 18.79 -9.52 3.38
C GLU A 128 19.02 -8.30 2.45
N GLY A 129 18.10 -8.09 1.49
CA GLY A 129 18.19 -7.10 0.44
C GLY A 129 17.14 -6.01 0.59
N ARG A 130 17.40 -4.90 -0.11
CA ARG A 130 16.43 -3.83 -0.27
C ARG A 130 15.39 -4.25 -1.30
N TYR A 131 14.12 -3.98 -1.02
CA TYR A 131 13.07 -4.14 -2.00
C TYR A 131 13.25 -3.16 -3.17
N VAL A 132 13.07 -3.64 -4.40
CA VAL A 132 13.14 -2.80 -5.60
C VAL A 132 11.75 -2.21 -5.87
N TYR A 133 11.57 -0.94 -5.53
CA TYR A 133 10.28 -0.27 -5.64
C TYR A 133 10.04 0.35 -7.03
N ASN A 134 9.24 -0.34 -7.84
CA ASN A 134 8.96 0.02 -9.24
C ASN A 134 7.59 0.67 -9.47
N ALA A 135 6.99 1.28 -8.43
CA ALA A 135 5.72 1.98 -8.60
C ALA A 135 5.87 3.26 -9.42
N ALA A 136 4.88 3.57 -10.25
CA ALA A 136 4.87 4.77 -11.10
C ALA A 136 4.93 6.10 -10.30
N PHE A 137 4.53 6.06 -9.03
CA PHE A 137 4.53 7.20 -8.13
C PHE A 137 5.68 7.18 -7.11
N ARG A 138 6.73 6.38 -7.31
CA ARG A 138 7.83 6.25 -6.35
C ARG A 138 8.47 7.59 -5.96
N ASP A 139 8.59 8.52 -6.90
CA ASP A 139 9.24 9.82 -6.68
C ASP A 139 8.40 10.75 -5.78
N PHE A 140 7.10 10.49 -5.66
CA PHE A 140 6.19 11.20 -4.76
C PHE A 140 6.29 10.69 -3.31
N PHE A 141 6.92 9.53 -3.10
CA PHE A 141 7.09 8.95 -1.78
C PHE A 141 8.55 9.05 -1.34
N GLN A 142 8.92 10.21 -0.81
CA GLN A 142 10.21 10.44 -0.18
C GLN A 142 10.01 10.51 1.33
N LYS A 143 10.43 9.46 2.04
CA LYS A 143 10.48 9.44 3.50
C LYS A 143 11.92 9.61 3.97
N GLU A 144 12.08 10.22 5.14
CA GLU A 144 13.40 10.44 5.76
C GLU A 144 14.03 9.12 6.24
N PHE A 145 13.21 8.09 6.45
CA PHE A 145 13.65 6.76 6.85
C PHE A 145 13.66 5.77 5.67
N ASP A 146 14.57 4.81 5.76
CA ASP A 146 14.77 3.77 4.76
C ASP A 146 13.72 2.66 4.87
N PHE A 147 12.56 2.88 4.25
CA PHE A 147 11.47 1.91 4.27
C PHE A 147 11.70 0.71 3.33
N LEU A 148 12.69 0.76 2.43
CA LEU A 148 12.97 -0.33 1.48
C LEU A 148 13.89 -1.40 2.04
N ASP A 149 14.60 -1.11 3.13
CA ASP A 149 15.39 -2.12 3.85
C ASP A 149 14.48 -3.17 4.47
N CYS A 150 14.59 -4.42 4.03
CA CYS A 150 13.75 -5.53 4.49
C CYS A 150 14.41 -6.44 5.52
N ALA A 151 15.59 -6.08 6.04
CA ALA A 151 16.34 -6.91 6.98
C ALA A 151 15.54 -7.30 8.25
N ASP A 152 14.69 -6.40 8.75
CA ASP A 152 13.86 -6.60 9.95
C ASP A 152 12.38 -6.92 9.63
N CYS A 153 12.06 -7.30 8.39
CA CYS A 153 10.70 -7.65 8.00
C CYS A 153 10.27 -9.03 8.52
N HIS A 154 8.97 -9.18 8.73
CA HIS A 154 8.33 -10.48 8.90
C HIS A 154 7.93 -11.06 7.56
N GLU A 155 8.40 -12.26 7.27
CA GLU A 155 8.08 -12.95 6.02
C GLU A 155 6.82 -13.80 6.19
N ILE A 156 5.90 -13.64 5.24
CA ILE A 156 4.66 -14.42 5.11
C ILE A 156 4.62 -15.06 3.72
N THR A 157 3.96 -16.20 3.61
CA THR A 157 3.85 -16.95 2.35
C THR A 157 2.39 -17.14 1.98
N ARG A 158 2.03 -16.79 0.75
CA ARG A 158 0.72 -17.06 0.18
C ARG A 158 0.56 -18.55 -0.09
N MET A 159 -0.49 -19.16 0.47
CA MET A 159 -0.69 -20.60 0.49
C MET A 159 -0.98 -21.19 -0.89
N THR A 160 -1.55 -20.40 -1.80
CA THR A 160 -2.00 -20.88 -3.11
C THR A 160 -0.88 -21.09 -4.11
N ASP A 161 0.19 -20.30 -4.05
CA ASP A 161 1.28 -20.31 -5.02
C ASP A 161 2.69 -20.17 -4.42
N GLY A 162 2.81 -20.05 -3.10
CA GLY A 162 4.10 -19.95 -2.42
C GLY A 162 4.76 -18.58 -2.54
N VAL A 163 4.09 -17.57 -3.09
CA VAL A 163 4.63 -16.21 -3.20
C VAL A 163 4.89 -15.64 -1.81
N ILE A 164 6.08 -15.04 -1.63
CA ILE A 164 6.52 -14.49 -0.35
C ILE A 164 6.22 -12.99 -0.30
N ALA A 165 5.87 -12.49 0.88
CA ALA A 165 5.85 -11.07 1.16
C ALA A 165 6.60 -10.73 2.44
N SER A 166 7.33 -9.62 2.41
CA SER A 166 7.96 -9.01 3.58
C SER A 166 7.05 -7.93 4.15
N VAL A 167 6.68 -8.08 5.42
CA VAL A 167 5.78 -7.18 6.14
C VAL A 167 6.51 -6.51 7.29
N LYS A 168 6.35 -5.20 7.46
CA LYS A 168 6.81 -4.49 8.65
C LYS A 168 5.90 -3.34 9.02
N ILE A 169 5.93 -2.95 10.28
CA ILE A 169 5.25 -1.75 10.75
C ILE A 169 6.26 -0.82 11.38
N LEU A 170 6.33 0.41 10.89
CA LEU A 170 7.18 1.46 11.43
C LEU A 170 6.33 2.59 11.99
N SER A 171 6.89 3.35 12.91
CA SER A 171 6.24 4.54 13.47
C SER A 171 7.20 5.72 13.37
N GLU A 172 6.67 6.87 12.99
CA GLU A 172 7.42 8.12 12.87
C GLU A 172 6.68 9.19 13.66
N THR A 173 7.38 9.89 14.55
CA THR A 173 6.82 11.03 15.29
C THR A 173 7.41 12.32 14.76
N LYS A 174 6.59 13.19 14.18
CA LYS A 174 7.00 14.50 13.67
C LYS A 174 6.07 15.57 14.21
N SER A 175 6.65 16.62 14.78
CA SER A 175 5.91 17.74 15.38
C SER A 175 4.83 17.32 16.40
N GLY A 176 5.09 16.27 17.17
CA GLY A 176 4.16 15.75 18.18
C GLY A 176 3.03 14.85 17.65
N VAL A 177 2.99 14.59 16.34
CA VAL A 177 2.06 13.63 15.72
C VAL A 177 2.81 12.35 15.39
N THR A 178 2.31 11.22 15.88
CA THR A 178 2.84 9.90 15.54
C THR A 178 2.02 9.29 14.42
N ARG A 179 2.70 8.94 13.33
CA ARG A 179 2.14 8.19 12.21
C ARG A 179 2.70 6.78 12.21
N HIS A 180 1.82 5.81 12.05
CA HIS A 180 2.16 4.41 11.88
C HIS A 180 2.06 4.06 10.39
N TYR A 181 3.00 3.27 9.91
CA TYR A 181 3.07 2.80 8.54
C TYR A 181 3.11 1.28 8.54
N PHE A 182 2.16 0.66 7.86
CA PHE A 182 2.21 -0.74 7.46
C PHE A 182 2.83 -0.83 6.07
N PHE A 183 3.83 -1.69 5.93
CA PHE A 183 4.49 -2.01 4.67
C PHE A 183 4.32 -3.48 4.36
N MET A 184 3.98 -3.79 3.12
CA MET A 184 3.98 -5.13 2.58
C MET A 184 4.59 -5.09 1.18
N PHE A 185 5.66 -5.85 1.00
CA PHE A 185 6.41 -5.98 -0.25
C PHE A 185 6.34 -7.41 -0.73
N VAL A 186 5.81 -7.64 -1.93
CA VAL A 186 5.57 -8.97 -2.48
C VAL A 186 6.66 -9.33 -3.48
N TRP A 187 7.28 -10.49 -3.30
CA TRP A 187 8.41 -10.96 -4.09
C TRP A 187 7.92 -11.95 -5.15
N HIS A 188 7.58 -11.45 -6.34
CA HIS A 188 7.19 -12.30 -7.48
C HIS A 188 8.39 -12.95 -8.18
N ASP A 189 9.59 -12.41 -7.96
CA ASP A 189 10.86 -13.00 -8.40
C ASP A 189 11.67 -13.45 -7.18
N ASP A 190 12.16 -14.70 -7.19
CA ASP A 190 12.94 -15.31 -6.10
C ASP A 190 14.24 -14.57 -5.76
N ASN A 191 14.72 -13.71 -6.68
CA ASN A 191 15.97 -12.99 -6.56
C ASN A 191 15.97 -11.81 -7.54
N PRO A 192 15.27 -10.70 -7.24
CA PRO A 192 15.38 -9.52 -8.08
C PRO A 192 16.85 -9.11 -8.02
N ALA A 193 17.57 -9.25 -9.14
CA ALA A 193 18.90 -8.69 -9.24
C ALA A 193 18.81 -7.25 -8.74
N PRO A 194 19.75 -6.75 -7.92
CA PRO A 194 19.75 -5.35 -7.51
C PRO A 194 19.83 -4.52 -8.78
N GLY A 195 18.67 -4.12 -9.29
CA GLY A 195 18.57 -3.27 -10.44
C GLY A 195 19.23 -1.97 -10.01
N ALA A 196 20.19 -1.50 -10.80
CA ALA A 196 20.62 -0.11 -10.67
C ALA A 196 19.36 0.73 -10.59
N PHE A 197 19.20 1.51 -9.51
CA PHE A 197 18.06 2.41 -9.26
C PHE A 197 17.53 2.97 -10.59
N GLN A 198 16.47 2.36 -11.15
CA GLN A 198 16.13 2.57 -12.56
C GLN A 198 15.31 3.85 -12.68
N ASN A 199 15.99 4.99 -12.72
CA ASN A 199 15.43 6.30 -13.06
C ASN A 199 14.95 6.43 -14.52
N ASN A 200 14.77 5.33 -15.25
CA ASN A 200 14.57 5.32 -16.69
C ASN A 200 13.22 4.72 -17.10
N GLU A 201 12.10 5.18 -16.56
CA GLU A 201 10.84 5.14 -17.33
C GLU A 201 10.71 6.44 -18.14
N PRO A 202 11.02 6.44 -19.44
CA PRO A 202 10.78 7.58 -20.30
C PRO A 202 9.29 7.55 -20.67
N GLY A 203 8.43 8.34 -20.02
CA GLY A 203 7.06 8.39 -20.52
C GLY A 203 5.98 9.15 -19.77
N TYR A 204 6.10 9.40 -18.47
CA TYR A 204 5.01 10.09 -17.77
C TYR A 204 5.06 11.59 -18.03
N ARG A 205 4.45 12.01 -19.14
CA ARG A 205 3.94 13.37 -19.28
C ARG A 205 2.65 13.44 -18.45
N PHE A 206 2.72 14.13 -17.31
CA PHE A 206 1.53 14.58 -16.61
C PHE A 206 0.79 15.56 -17.54
N LEU A 207 -0.43 15.20 -17.94
CA LEU A 207 -1.39 16.12 -18.59
C LEU A 207 -2.16 16.88 -17.52
#